data_AF-A0A950VZC7-F1
#
_entry.id   AF-A0A950VZC7-F1
#
_cell.length_a   1.000
_cell.length_b   1.000
_cell.length_c   1.000
_cell.angle_alpha   90.00
_cell.angle_beta   90.00
_cell.angle_gamma   90.00
#
_symmetry.space_group_name_H-M   'P 1'
#
loop_
_entity.id
_entity.type
_entity.pdbx_description
1 polymer ?
#
loop_
_entity_poly.entity_id
_entity_poly.type
_entity_poly.pdbx_seq_one_letter_code
_entity_poly.pdbx_strand_id
1 'polypeptide(L)'
;MVRNTALIILTALLATPIFAAAPPAQPNDREWGQLSTDYQWIETLRKAQPLPPANASRKQMLELVLENQKKLEPTYVPFMDKVREYFDRTHDPRAGQVLAREKIIMGDEYMQYLSRYDKALELYRAAVELDPNNADAKKRVEMAEGRRFVSMTAFANVKTGMKEDAVRGLVGLPREDWIKQVVQNGRVYSVWIYPKEDGGASAIYFDNGVVYHTNWNAAAPPAPQAQTR
;
A
#
# COMPACT_ATOMS: atom_id res chain seq x y z
N MET A 1 28.46 -86.69 -12.52
CA MET A 1 29.03 -85.40 -12.08
C MET A 1 28.96 -84.43 -13.26
N VAL A 2 27.97 -83.53 -13.28
CA VAL A 2 27.92 -82.41 -14.23
C VAL A 2 27.52 -81.20 -13.41
N ARG A 3 28.40 -80.19 -13.32
CA ARG A 3 28.15 -78.92 -12.61
C ARG A 3 27.69 -77.89 -13.64
N ASN A 4 26.44 -77.46 -13.53
CA ASN A 4 25.91 -76.28 -14.21
C ASN A 4 26.36 -75.02 -13.45
N THR A 5 27.15 -74.17 -14.09
CA THR A 5 27.47 -72.83 -13.60
C THR A 5 26.54 -71.83 -14.29
N ALA A 6 25.58 -71.29 -13.53
CA ALA A 6 24.75 -70.18 -13.97
C ALA A 6 25.50 -68.86 -13.77
N LEU A 7 25.67 -68.08 -14.84
CA LEU A 7 26.25 -66.74 -14.81
C LEU A 7 25.11 -65.73 -14.58
N ILE A 8 25.05 -65.16 -13.38
CA ILE A 8 24.13 -64.07 -13.05
C ILE A 8 24.84 -62.76 -13.41
N ILE A 9 24.36 -62.08 -14.45
CA ILE A 9 24.77 -60.72 -14.80
C ILE A 9 23.94 -59.76 -13.93
N LEU A 10 24.59 -59.15 -12.94
CA LEU A 10 23.99 -58.14 -12.07
C LEU A 10 24.13 -56.76 -12.75
N THR A 11 23.08 -56.29 -13.41
CA THR A 11 23.02 -54.95 -13.98
C THR A 11 22.83 -53.94 -12.86
N ALA A 12 23.90 -53.24 -12.46
CA ALA A 12 23.82 -52.13 -11.51
C ALA A 12 23.18 -50.92 -12.20
N LEU A 13 21.91 -50.63 -11.88
CA LEU A 13 21.30 -49.33 -12.17
C LEU A 13 21.95 -48.28 -11.27
N LEU A 14 22.84 -47.45 -11.83
CA LEU A 14 23.29 -46.22 -11.20
C LEU A 14 22.15 -45.21 -11.23
N ALA A 15 21.40 -45.10 -10.14
CA ALA A 15 20.48 -43.99 -9.92
C ALA A 15 21.30 -42.73 -9.59
N THR A 16 21.55 -41.89 -10.60
CA THR A 16 22.07 -40.55 -10.36
C THR A 16 20.94 -39.70 -9.76
N PRO A 17 21.11 -39.12 -8.56
CA PRO A 17 20.15 -38.14 -8.07
C PRO A 17 20.16 -36.96 -9.03
N ILE A 18 19.02 -36.71 -9.69
CA ILE A 18 18.77 -35.48 -10.44
C ILE A 18 18.67 -34.38 -9.40
N PHE A 19 19.80 -33.79 -9.02
CA PHE A 19 19.80 -32.53 -8.31
C PHE A 19 19.29 -31.49 -9.31
N ALA A 20 18.08 -30.97 -9.08
CA ALA A 20 17.59 -29.81 -9.82
C ALA A 20 18.63 -28.70 -9.65
N ALA A 21 19.20 -28.23 -10.75
CA ALA A 21 20.16 -27.13 -10.73
C ALA A 21 19.52 -25.93 -10.02
N ALA A 22 20.25 -25.30 -9.10
CA ALA A 22 19.77 -24.11 -8.42
C ALA A 22 19.41 -23.02 -9.45
N PRO A 23 18.40 -22.17 -9.19
CA PRO A 23 18.05 -21.08 -10.08
C PRO A 23 19.26 -20.16 -10.36
N PRO A 24 19.37 -19.60 -11.57
CA PRO A 24 20.55 -18.83 -11.97
C PRO A 24 20.71 -17.56 -11.14
N ALA A 25 21.86 -17.33 -10.51
CA ALA A 25 22.08 -16.11 -9.71
C ALA A 25 22.26 -14.83 -10.54
N GLN A 26 22.31 -14.94 -11.87
CA GLN A 26 22.49 -13.81 -12.78
C GLN A 26 21.18 -13.48 -13.50
N PRO A 27 20.94 -12.19 -13.81
CA PRO A 27 19.82 -11.77 -14.64
C PRO A 27 19.76 -12.56 -15.95
N ASN A 28 18.57 -12.99 -16.36
CA ASN A 28 18.39 -13.68 -17.63
C ASN A 28 17.11 -13.27 -18.34
N ASP A 29 17.20 -13.05 -19.65
CA ASP A 29 16.09 -12.47 -20.43
C ASP A 29 14.92 -13.42 -20.62
N ARG A 30 15.14 -14.73 -20.52
CA ARG A 30 14.05 -15.73 -20.64
C ARG A 30 13.11 -15.65 -19.45
N GLU A 31 13.64 -15.70 -18.24
CA GLU A 31 12.88 -15.61 -17.00
C GLU A 31 12.27 -14.22 -16.84
N TRP A 32 13.04 -13.18 -17.13
CA TRP A 32 12.52 -11.81 -17.16
C TRP A 32 11.37 -11.66 -18.17
N GLY A 33 11.49 -12.25 -19.37
CA GLY A 33 10.43 -12.26 -20.37
C GLY A 33 9.13 -12.83 -19.83
N GLN A 34 9.19 -13.94 -19.10
CA GLN A 34 8.02 -14.54 -18.46
C GLN A 34 7.43 -13.62 -17.38
N LEU A 35 8.26 -13.06 -16.50
CA LEU A 35 7.81 -12.11 -15.47
C LEU A 35 7.17 -10.87 -16.10
N SER A 36 7.74 -10.35 -17.18
CA SER A 36 7.19 -9.22 -17.92
C SER A 36 5.82 -9.54 -18.52
N THR A 37 5.64 -10.74 -19.10
CA THR A 37 4.33 -11.17 -19.62
C THR A 37 3.31 -11.35 -18.51
N ASP A 38 3.68 -12.00 -17.40
CA ASP A 38 2.82 -12.15 -16.22
C ASP A 38 2.39 -10.78 -15.68
N TYR A 39 3.31 -9.81 -15.66
CA TYR A 39 3.02 -8.46 -15.20
C TYR A 39 2.03 -7.71 -16.11
N GLN A 40 2.21 -7.82 -17.43
CA GLN A 40 1.27 -7.25 -18.41
C GLN A 40 -0.13 -7.85 -18.27
N TRP A 41 -0.22 -9.13 -17.92
CA TRP A 41 -1.50 -9.77 -17.63
C TRP A 41 -2.15 -9.18 -16.38
N ILE A 42 -1.40 -9.00 -15.30
CA ILE A 42 -1.89 -8.34 -14.07
C ILE A 42 -2.37 -6.92 -14.36
N GLU A 43 -1.63 -6.16 -15.18
CA GLU A 43 -2.05 -4.83 -15.62
C GLU A 43 -3.38 -4.85 -16.38
N THR A 44 -3.57 -5.85 -17.25
CA THR A 44 -4.83 -6.05 -17.98
C THR A 44 -5.97 -6.34 -17.00
N LEU A 45 -5.77 -7.27 -16.05
CA LEU A 45 -6.76 -7.59 -15.02
C LEU A 45 -7.10 -6.38 -14.14
N ARG A 46 -6.09 -5.59 -13.76
CA ARG A 46 -6.23 -4.38 -12.95
C ARG A 46 -7.05 -3.31 -13.67
N LYS A 47 -6.76 -3.06 -14.96
CA LYS A 47 -7.50 -2.09 -15.79
C LYS A 47 -8.94 -2.51 -16.07
N ALA A 48 -9.22 -3.82 -16.05
CA ALA A 48 -10.58 -4.34 -16.20
C ALA A 48 -11.44 -4.16 -14.94
N GLN A 49 -10.85 -3.78 -13.80
CA GLN A 49 -11.61 -3.55 -12.59
C GLN A 49 -12.42 -2.24 -12.66
N PRO A 50 -13.63 -2.21 -12.08
CA PRO A 50 -14.44 -0.99 -12.03
C PRO A 50 -13.74 0.12 -11.26
N LEU A 51 -13.80 1.34 -11.79
CA LEU A 51 -13.35 2.54 -11.10
C LEU A 51 -14.48 3.13 -10.24
N PRO A 52 -14.16 3.78 -9.11
CA PRO A 52 -15.19 4.45 -8.33
C PRO A 52 -15.88 5.55 -9.16
N PRO A 53 -17.23 5.68 -9.09
CA PRO A 53 -17.91 6.75 -9.79
C PRO A 53 -17.49 8.12 -9.23
N ALA A 54 -17.57 9.17 -10.05
CA ALA A 54 -17.08 10.51 -9.69
C ALA A 54 -17.75 11.09 -8.42
N ASN A 55 -18.97 10.65 -8.10
CA ASN A 55 -19.73 11.05 -6.92
C ASN A 55 -19.72 9.99 -5.80
N ALA A 56 -18.86 8.98 -5.88
CA ALA A 56 -18.74 7.95 -4.84
C ALA A 56 -18.39 8.60 -3.49
N SER A 57 -19.11 8.19 -2.44
CA SER A 57 -18.66 8.47 -1.08
C SER A 57 -17.33 7.75 -0.82
N ARG A 58 -16.54 8.26 0.13
CA ARG A 58 -15.26 7.64 0.54
C ARG A 58 -15.42 6.17 0.92
N LYS A 59 -16.50 5.83 1.62
CA LYS A 59 -16.83 4.45 1.99
C LYS A 59 -17.03 3.57 0.75
N GLN A 60 -17.83 4.03 -0.22
CA GLN A 60 -18.04 3.30 -1.48
C GLN A 60 -16.74 3.14 -2.28
N MET A 61 -15.89 4.17 -2.30
CA MET A 61 -14.57 4.07 -2.92
C MET A 61 -13.71 2.98 -2.27
N LEU A 62 -13.66 2.96 -0.94
CA LEU A 62 -12.90 1.95 -0.19
C LEU A 62 -13.43 0.54 -0.39
N GLU A 63 -14.74 0.34 -0.31
CA GLU A 63 -15.38 -0.96 -0.55
C GLU A 63 -15.06 -1.50 -1.94
N LEU A 64 -15.14 -0.64 -2.97
CA LEU A 64 -14.83 -1.02 -4.35
C LEU A 64 -13.34 -1.36 -4.53
N VAL A 65 -12.44 -0.54 -3.98
CA VAL A 65 -10.99 -0.78 -4.07
C VAL A 65 -10.61 -2.09 -3.39
N LEU A 66 -11.16 -2.37 -2.20
CA LEU A 66 -10.92 -3.63 -1.49
C LEU A 66 -11.48 -4.84 -2.26
N GLU A 67 -12.66 -4.71 -2.88
CA GLU A 67 -13.23 -5.77 -3.71
C GLU A 67 -12.35 -6.04 -4.94
N ASN A 68 -11.86 -4.99 -5.60
CA ASN A 68 -10.96 -5.09 -6.74
C ASN A 68 -9.64 -5.77 -6.35
N GLN A 69 -9.05 -5.38 -5.21
CA GLN A 69 -7.84 -6.02 -4.68
C GLN A 69 -8.06 -7.51 -4.43
N LYS A 70 -9.16 -7.88 -3.78
CA LYS A 70 -9.52 -9.28 -3.50
C LYS A 70 -9.64 -10.12 -4.77
N LYS A 71 -10.14 -9.53 -5.87
CA LYS A 71 -10.23 -10.22 -7.18
C LYS A 71 -8.86 -10.43 -7.82
N LEU A 72 -7.92 -9.51 -7.61
CA LEU A 72 -6.57 -9.58 -8.16
C LEU A 72 -5.63 -10.46 -7.33
N GLU A 73 -5.88 -10.55 -6.01
CA GLU A 73 -5.02 -11.22 -5.03
C GLU A 73 -4.52 -12.62 -5.45
N PRO A 74 -5.37 -13.54 -5.98
CA PRO A 74 -4.93 -14.89 -6.32
C PRO A 74 -3.86 -14.95 -7.41
N THR A 75 -3.82 -13.94 -8.29
CA THR A 75 -2.82 -13.83 -9.36
C THR A 75 -1.67 -12.92 -8.95
N TYR A 76 -2.00 -11.84 -8.25
CA TYR A 76 -1.05 -10.80 -7.87
C TYR A 76 -0.02 -11.28 -6.85
N VAL A 77 -0.47 -11.93 -5.76
CA VAL A 77 0.44 -12.32 -4.68
C VAL A 77 1.50 -13.32 -5.15
N PRO A 78 1.15 -14.43 -5.83
CA PRO A 78 2.17 -15.36 -6.34
C PRO A 78 3.12 -14.71 -7.35
N PHE A 79 2.63 -13.79 -8.17
CA PHE A 79 3.50 -13.04 -9.08
C PHE A 79 4.51 -12.18 -8.31
N MET A 80 4.07 -11.44 -7.30
CA MET A 80 4.96 -10.61 -6.50
C MET A 80 6.00 -11.45 -5.75
N ASP A 81 5.65 -12.65 -5.32
CA ASP A 81 6.60 -13.56 -4.69
C ASP A 81 7.70 -13.99 -5.68
N LYS A 82 7.34 -14.30 -6.94
CA LYS A 82 8.32 -14.59 -8.00
C LYS A 82 9.22 -13.40 -8.31
N VAL A 83 8.66 -12.19 -8.41
CA VAL A 83 9.46 -10.99 -8.70
C VAL A 83 10.43 -10.68 -7.57
N ARG A 84 10.00 -10.84 -6.30
CA ARG A 84 10.88 -10.67 -5.14
C ARG A 84 11.99 -11.70 -5.12
N GLU A 85 11.67 -12.98 -5.31
CA GLU A 85 12.69 -14.04 -5.39
C GLU A 85 13.71 -13.75 -6.49
N TYR A 86 13.23 -13.39 -7.69
CA TYR A 86 14.11 -13.05 -8.81
C TYR A 86 14.98 -11.82 -8.50
N PHE A 87 14.42 -10.78 -7.89
CA PHE A 87 15.16 -9.58 -7.49
C PHE A 87 16.22 -9.90 -6.44
N ASP A 88 15.87 -10.64 -5.38
CA ASP A 88 16.78 -10.99 -4.29
C ASP A 88 17.95 -11.85 -4.78
N ARG A 89 17.67 -12.77 -5.72
CA ARG A 89 18.69 -13.64 -6.31
C ARG A 89 19.60 -12.89 -7.29
N THR A 90 19.02 -12.08 -8.18
CA THR A 90 19.74 -11.56 -9.37
C THR A 90 20.14 -10.10 -9.26
N HIS A 91 19.54 -9.33 -8.35
CA HIS A 91 19.66 -7.89 -8.23
C HIS A 91 19.36 -7.15 -9.54
N ASP A 92 18.52 -7.74 -10.40
CA ASP A 92 18.15 -7.15 -11.68
C ASP A 92 17.33 -5.86 -11.47
N PRO A 93 17.81 -4.70 -11.97
CA PRO A 93 17.11 -3.43 -11.78
C PRO A 93 15.71 -3.42 -12.39
N ARG A 94 15.42 -4.25 -13.40
CA ARG A 94 14.09 -4.36 -14.02
C ARG A 94 13.06 -4.89 -13.03
N ALA A 95 13.44 -5.84 -12.18
CA ALA A 95 12.58 -6.35 -11.12
C ALA A 95 12.41 -5.30 -10.00
N GLY A 96 13.48 -4.58 -9.65
CA GLY A 96 13.41 -3.43 -8.73
C GLY A 96 12.40 -2.37 -9.19
N GLN A 97 12.37 -2.05 -10.49
CA GLN A 97 11.39 -1.13 -11.08
C GLN A 97 9.94 -1.61 -10.94
N VAL A 98 9.68 -2.92 -11.14
CA VAL A 98 8.35 -3.51 -10.94
C VAL A 98 7.96 -3.42 -9.47
N LEU A 99 8.84 -3.82 -8.55
CA LEU A 99 8.58 -3.74 -7.11
C LEU A 99 8.33 -2.28 -6.68
N ALA A 100 9.13 -1.33 -7.16
CA ALA A 100 8.95 0.09 -6.88
C ALA A 100 7.60 0.61 -7.39
N ARG A 101 7.21 0.24 -8.61
CA ARG A 101 5.90 0.60 -9.18
C ARG A 101 4.75 0.07 -8.34
N GLU A 102 4.85 -1.16 -7.86
CA GLU A 102 3.80 -1.76 -7.01
C GLU A 102 3.72 -1.10 -5.63
N LYS A 103 4.87 -0.72 -5.05
CA LYS A 103 4.90 0.11 -3.83
C LYS A 103 4.24 1.47 -4.05
N ILE A 104 4.47 2.09 -5.20
CA ILE A 104 3.80 3.34 -5.59
C ILE A 104 2.28 3.15 -5.66
N ILE A 105 1.79 2.10 -6.31
CA ILE A 105 0.36 1.84 -6.46
C ILE A 105 -0.31 1.66 -5.09
N MET A 106 0.26 0.83 -4.22
CA MET A 106 -0.25 0.66 -2.86
C MET A 106 -0.18 1.98 -2.07
N GLY A 107 0.89 2.75 -2.23
CA GLY A 107 1.04 4.05 -1.58
C GLY A 107 -0.06 5.03 -2.00
N ASP A 108 -0.41 5.04 -3.29
CA ASP A 108 -1.50 5.88 -3.82
C ASP A 108 -2.85 5.51 -3.21
N GLU A 109 -3.11 4.23 -2.93
CA GLU A 109 -4.34 3.79 -2.26
C GLU A 109 -4.40 4.29 -0.81
N TYR A 110 -3.29 4.16 -0.05
CA TYR A 110 -3.19 4.71 1.31
C TYR A 110 -3.34 6.23 1.32
N MET A 111 -2.78 6.90 0.32
CA MET A 111 -2.82 8.34 0.16
C MET A 111 -4.24 8.84 -0.14
N GLN A 112 -4.91 8.25 -1.13
CA GLN A 112 -6.15 8.75 -1.70
C GLN A 112 -7.38 8.33 -0.91
N TYR A 113 -7.45 7.06 -0.51
CA TYR A 113 -8.67 6.51 0.08
C TYR A 113 -8.59 6.44 1.61
N LEU A 114 -7.42 6.14 2.17
CA LEU A 114 -7.25 5.98 3.61
C LEU A 114 -6.72 7.24 4.32
N SER A 115 -6.23 8.23 3.58
CA SER A 115 -5.56 9.43 4.13
C SER A 115 -4.47 9.06 5.15
N ARG A 116 -3.85 7.90 4.98
CA ARG A 116 -2.79 7.35 5.84
C ARG A 116 -1.45 7.74 5.24
N TYR A 117 -1.12 9.02 5.35
CA TYR A 117 0.05 9.62 4.73
C TYR A 117 1.36 9.03 5.24
N ASP A 118 1.38 8.58 6.50
CA ASP A 118 2.47 7.82 7.12
C ASP A 118 2.74 6.50 6.39
N LYS A 119 1.68 5.72 6.13
CA LYS A 119 1.80 4.44 5.41
C LYS A 119 2.10 4.63 3.92
N ALA A 120 1.50 5.64 3.29
CA ALA A 120 1.83 6.00 1.92
C ALA A 120 3.33 6.36 1.80
N LEU A 121 3.84 7.18 2.73
CA LEU A 121 5.25 7.59 2.79
C LEU A 121 6.21 6.41 3.00
N GLU A 122 5.87 5.45 3.88
CA GLU A 122 6.64 4.20 4.05
C GLU A 122 6.79 3.46 2.72
N LEU A 123 5.69 3.30 1.97
CA LEU A 123 5.69 2.62 0.68
C LEU A 123 6.47 3.40 -0.39
N TYR A 124 6.30 4.72 -0.46
CA TYR A 124 7.03 5.55 -1.43
C TYR A 124 8.54 5.57 -1.16
N ARG A 125 8.96 5.57 0.11
CA ARG A 125 10.39 5.46 0.46
C ARG A 125 10.95 4.09 0.08
N ALA A 126 10.22 3.01 0.35
CA ALA A 126 10.61 1.68 -0.12
C ALA A 126 10.71 1.63 -1.67
N ALA A 127 9.84 2.34 -2.40
CA ALA A 127 9.96 2.45 -3.85
C ALA A 127 11.25 3.17 -4.30
N VAL A 128 11.66 4.23 -3.59
CA VAL A 128 12.93 4.94 -3.84
C VAL A 128 14.14 4.05 -3.51
N GLU A 129 14.06 3.21 -2.49
CA GLU A 129 15.13 2.26 -2.17
C GLU A 129 15.30 1.19 -3.27
N LEU A 130 14.18 0.70 -3.82
CA LEU A 130 14.16 -0.29 -4.90
C LEU A 130 14.58 0.28 -6.26
N ASP A 131 14.21 1.53 -6.54
CA ASP A 131 14.58 2.26 -7.77
C ASP A 131 14.97 3.72 -7.43
N PRO A 132 16.25 3.96 -7.10
CA PRO A 132 16.73 5.28 -6.69
C PRO A 132 16.60 6.36 -7.77
N ASN A 133 16.42 5.98 -9.04
CA ASN A 133 16.27 6.92 -10.16
C ASN A 133 14.80 7.22 -10.48
N ASN A 134 13.86 6.62 -9.75
CA ASN A 134 12.44 6.82 -9.95
C ASN A 134 11.99 8.23 -9.54
N ALA A 135 11.88 9.15 -10.51
CA ALA A 135 11.40 10.51 -10.26
C ALA A 135 9.96 10.53 -9.72
N ASP A 136 9.14 9.56 -10.11
CA ASP A 136 7.73 9.46 -9.74
C ASP A 136 7.57 9.08 -8.25
N ALA A 137 8.39 8.14 -7.76
CA ALA A 137 8.48 7.79 -6.34
C ALA A 137 8.93 8.98 -5.48
N LYS A 138 9.97 9.71 -5.91
CA LYS A 138 10.48 10.90 -5.18
C LYS A 138 9.42 12.00 -5.07
N LYS A 139 8.70 12.26 -6.16
CA LYS A 139 7.59 13.22 -6.16
C LYS A 139 6.47 12.81 -5.19
N ARG A 140 6.18 11.51 -5.12
CA ARG A 140 5.19 10.96 -4.17
C ARG A 140 5.63 11.08 -2.72
N VAL A 141 6.92 10.88 -2.42
CA VAL A 141 7.49 11.17 -1.09
C VAL A 141 7.24 12.62 -0.71
N GLU A 142 7.62 13.58 -1.56
CA GLU A 142 7.41 15.01 -1.30
C GLU A 142 5.93 15.36 -1.08
N MET A 143 5.04 14.81 -1.91
CA MET A 143 3.60 15.01 -1.78
C MET A 143 3.04 14.44 -0.46
N ALA A 144 3.49 13.25 -0.05
CA ALA A 144 3.06 12.64 1.21
C ALA A 144 3.60 13.40 2.42
N GLU A 145 4.87 13.84 2.38
CA GLU A 145 5.49 14.69 3.40
C GLU A 145 4.70 15.98 3.62
N GLY A 146 4.34 16.68 2.53
CA GLY A 146 3.57 17.93 2.63
C GLY A 146 2.12 17.77 3.13
N ARG A 147 1.57 16.55 3.11
CA ARG A 147 0.18 16.26 3.51
C ARG A 147 0.07 15.52 4.83
N ARG A 148 1.16 14.95 5.35
CA ARG A 148 1.12 14.14 6.58
C ARG A 148 0.78 14.95 7.82
N PHE A 149 1.00 16.26 7.79
CA PHE A 149 0.70 17.18 8.88
C PHE A 149 -0.18 18.32 8.41
N VAL A 150 -1.05 18.78 9.30
CA VAL A 150 -1.81 20.01 9.06
C VAL A 150 -0.90 21.22 9.23
N SER A 151 -0.94 22.15 8.28
CA SER A 151 -0.19 23.40 8.40
C SER A 151 -0.95 24.41 9.26
N MET A 152 -0.21 25.19 10.06
CA MET A 152 -0.79 26.26 10.87
C MET A 152 -1.55 27.27 10.01
N THR A 153 -1.00 27.62 8.84
CA THR A 153 -1.61 28.54 7.89
C THR A 153 -2.96 28.02 7.38
N ALA A 154 -3.04 26.75 6.98
CA ALA A 154 -4.31 26.17 6.52
C ALA A 154 -5.32 26.08 7.66
N PHE A 155 -4.88 25.67 8.85
CA PHE A 155 -5.74 25.55 10.03
C PHE A 155 -6.30 26.89 10.49
N ALA A 156 -5.48 27.95 10.52
CA ALA A 156 -5.90 29.29 10.91
C ALA A 156 -6.97 29.90 9.98
N ASN A 157 -7.06 29.40 8.74
CA ASN A 157 -8.09 29.81 7.78
C ASN A 157 -9.45 29.12 8.00
N VAL A 158 -9.52 28.11 8.88
CA VAL A 158 -10.79 27.45 9.24
C VAL A 158 -11.59 28.36 10.17
N LYS A 159 -12.84 28.65 9.79
CA LYS A 159 -13.73 29.57 10.51
C LYS A 159 -15.01 28.87 10.95
N THR A 160 -15.60 29.33 12.05
CA THR A 160 -16.95 28.96 12.48
C THR A 160 -17.95 29.14 11.34
N GLY A 161 -18.84 28.16 11.16
CA GLY A 161 -19.83 28.09 10.09
C GLY A 161 -19.35 27.46 8.79
N MET A 162 -18.05 27.16 8.64
CA MET A 162 -17.56 26.43 7.46
C MET A 162 -18.13 25.01 7.40
N LYS A 163 -18.53 24.57 6.20
CA LYS A 163 -18.95 23.19 5.94
C LYS A 163 -17.73 22.26 5.85
N GLU A 164 -17.94 20.98 6.17
CA GLU A 164 -16.91 19.93 6.06
C GLU A 164 -16.16 19.91 4.72
N ASP A 165 -16.85 20.11 3.59
CA ASP A 165 -16.21 20.14 2.26
C ASP A 165 -15.25 21.32 2.09
N ALA A 166 -15.58 22.48 2.65
CA ALA A 166 -14.69 23.65 2.62
C ALA A 166 -13.46 23.44 3.52
N VAL A 167 -13.67 22.85 4.71
CA VAL A 167 -12.56 22.46 5.60
C VAL A 167 -11.65 21.46 4.92
N ARG A 168 -12.22 20.44 4.25
CA ARG A 168 -11.46 19.46 3.47
C ARG A 168 -10.60 20.11 2.40
N GLY A 169 -11.11 21.12 1.70
CA GLY A 169 -10.36 21.87 0.71
C GLY A 169 -9.17 22.65 1.29
N LEU A 170 -9.27 23.08 2.56
CA LEU A 170 -8.22 23.85 3.24
C LEU A 170 -7.14 22.97 3.88
N VAL A 171 -7.56 22.02 4.73
CA VAL A 171 -6.65 21.24 5.59
C VAL A 171 -6.57 19.76 5.20
N GLY A 172 -7.32 19.32 4.20
CA GLY A 172 -7.41 17.92 3.80
C GLY A 172 -8.34 17.09 4.70
N LEU A 173 -8.46 15.80 4.38
CA LEU A 173 -9.14 14.83 5.23
C LEU A 173 -8.19 14.31 6.31
N PRO A 174 -8.67 14.16 7.56
CA PRO A 174 -7.93 13.44 8.58
C PRO A 174 -7.99 11.92 8.29
N ARG A 175 -7.17 11.17 9.03
CA ARG A 175 -7.29 9.71 9.09
C ARG A 175 -8.67 9.33 9.62
N GLU A 176 -9.27 8.27 9.09
CA GLU A 176 -10.62 7.84 9.50
C GLU A 176 -10.71 7.52 11.00
N ASP A 177 -9.68 6.86 11.55
CA ASP A 177 -9.58 6.55 12.97
C ASP A 177 -9.34 7.78 13.87
N TRP A 178 -9.05 8.93 13.27
CA TRP A 178 -8.89 10.24 13.91
C TRP A 178 -10.14 11.12 13.80
N ILE A 179 -11.22 10.59 13.20
CA ILE A 179 -12.55 11.19 13.25
C ILE A 179 -13.30 10.57 14.43
N LYS A 180 -13.75 11.39 15.38
CA LYS A 180 -14.50 10.96 16.56
C LYS A 180 -15.90 11.53 16.54
N GLN A 181 -16.86 10.76 17.05
CA GLN A 181 -18.20 11.25 17.37
C GLN A 181 -18.30 11.41 18.89
N VAL A 182 -18.68 12.58 19.36
CA VAL A 182 -18.81 12.91 20.78
C VAL A 182 -20.26 13.29 21.06
N VAL A 183 -20.88 12.65 22.05
CA VAL A 183 -22.23 13.00 22.50
C VAL A 183 -22.12 13.90 23.71
N GLN A 184 -22.65 15.12 23.61
CA GLN A 184 -22.70 16.08 24.71
C GLN A 184 -24.07 16.75 24.73
N ASN A 185 -24.72 16.75 25.89
CA ASN A 185 -26.06 17.34 26.08
C ASN A 185 -27.11 16.83 25.07
N GLY A 186 -27.06 15.54 24.73
CA GLY A 186 -27.98 14.93 23.76
C GLY A 186 -27.73 15.28 22.29
N ARG A 187 -26.66 16.03 21.99
CA ARG A 187 -26.23 16.35 20.62
C ARG A 187 -24.99 15.54 20.24
N VAL A 188 -24.89 15.17 18.97
CA VAL A 188 -23.76 14.44 18.40
C VAL A 188 -22.88 15.44 17.66
N TYR A 189 -21.60 15.49 18.03
CA TYR A 189 -20.57 16.33 17.42
C TYR A 189 -19.55 15.45 16.71
N SER A 190 -19.13 15.88 15.53
CA SER A 190 -18.01 15.25 14.80
C SER A 190 -16.74 16.03 15.11
N VAL A 191 -15.65 15.32 15.44
CA VAL A 191 -14.35 15.92 15.76
C VAL A 191 -13.32 15.34 14.80
N TRP A 192 -12.74 16.20 13.98
CA TRP A 192 -11.68 15.85 13.04
C TRP A 192 -10.34 16.23 13.64
N ILE A 193 -9.50 15.23 13.90
CA ILE A 193 -8.20 15.43 14.52
C ILE A 193 -7.11 15.26 13.47
N TYR A 194 -6.11 16.15 13.51
CA TYR A 194 -4.99 16.17 12.58
C TYR A 194 -3.66 16.13 13.32
N PRO A 195 -2.68 15.36 12.86
CA PRO A 195 -1.33 15.39 13.41
C PRO A 195 -0.60 16.67 12.99
N LYS A 196 0.27 17.16 13.87
CA LYS A 196 1.16 18.30 13.63
C LYS A 196 2.61 17.83 13.53
N GLU A 197 3.44 18.67 12.91
CA GLU A 197 4.87 18.41 12.77
C GLU A 197 5.62 18.38 14.10
N ASP A 198 5.15 19.15 15.09
CA ASP A 198 5.71 19.19 16.46
C ASP A 198 5.36 17.96 17.32
N GLY A 199 4.73 16.94 16.74
CA GLY A 199 4.27 15.73 17.43
C GLY A 199 2.95 15.89 18.18
N GLY A 200 2.36 17.09 18.20
CA GLY A 200 1.04 17.35 18.75
C GLY A 200 -0.09 17.03 17.78
N ALA A 201 -1.31 17.42 18.17
CA ALA A 201 -2.48 17.33 17.30
C ALA A 201 -3.29 18.63 17.34
N SER A 202 -4.10 18.85 16.31
CA SER A 202 -5.13 19.87 16.28
C SER A 202 -6.49 19.24 16.01
N ALA A 203 -7.57 19.91 16.39
CA ALA A 203 -8.93 19.42 16.25
C ALA A 203 -9.85 20.50 15.68
N ILE A 204 -10.74 20.07 14.79
CA ILE A 204 -11.84 20.86 14.24
C ILE A 204 -13.13 20.17 14.64
N TYR A 205 -14.04 20.94 15.24
CA TYR A 205 -15.28 20.42 15.82
C TYR A 205 -16.47 20.88 14.99
N PHE A 206 -17.34 19.93 14.65
CA PHE A 206 -18.52 20.14 13.83
C PHE A 206 -19.80 19.84 14.61
N ASP A 207 -20.79 20.72 14.45
CA ASP A 207 -22.18 20.54 14.91
C ASP A 207 -23.04 20.54 13.65
N ASN A 208 -23.78 19.46 13.39
CA ASN A 208 -24.58 19.29 12.18
C ASN A 208 -23.81 19.61 10.87
N GLY A 209 -22.53 19.19 10.78
CA GLY A 209 -21.70 19.34 9.58
C GLY A 209 -21.10 20.73 9.35
N VAL A 210 -21.23 21.66 10.31
CA VAL A 210 -20.58 22.97 10.26
C VAL A 210 -19.63 23.18 11.44
N VAL A 211 -18.49 23.82 11.19
CA VAL A 211 -17.50 24.13 12.23
C VAL A 211 -18.12 25.01 13.30
N TYR A 212 -18.02 24.62 14.57
CA TYR A 212 -18.38 25.47 15.70
C TYR A 212 -17.19 25.85 16.58
N HIS A 213 -16.10 25.05 16.55
CA HIS A 213 -14.91 25.29 17.34
C HIS A 213 -13.66 24.70 16.67
N THR A 214 -12.49 25.26 16.97
CA THR A 214 -11.18 24.76 16.55
C THR A 214 -10.21 24.83 17.73
N ASN A 215 -9.32 23.84 17.82
CA ASN A 215 -8.27 23.78 18.83
C ASN A 215 -6.95 23.36 18.19
N TRP A 216 -5.97 24.26 18.14
CA TRP A 216 -4.64 23.98 17.57
C TRP A 216 -3.81 23.01 18.43
N ASN A 217 -4.08 22.93 19.73
CA ASN A 217 -3.35 22.14 20.71
C ASN A 217 -4.26 21.08 21.32
N ALA A 218 -4.84 20.24 20.46
CA ALA A 218 -5.68 19.13 20.86
C ALA A 218 -4.83 17.92 21.30
N ALA A 219 -5.42 17.04 22.10
CA ALA A 219 -4.82 15.76 22.42
C ALA A 219 -4.91 14.82 21.20
N ALA A 220 -3.81 14.15 20.87
CA ALA A 220 -3.84 13.09 19.88
C ALA A 220 -4.70 11.90 20.39
N PRO A 221 -5.44 11.21 19.52
CA PRO A 221 -6.09 9.96 19.86
C PRO A 221 -5.06 8.96 20.41
N PRO A 222 -5.43 8.14 21.40
CA PRO A 222 -4.57 7.03 21.82
C PRO A 222 -4.29 6.14 20.60
N ALA A 223 -3.04 5.65 20.50
CA ALA A 223 -2.68 4.72 19.45
C ALA A 223 -3.66 3.53 19.45
N PRO A 224 -4.11 3.05 18.28
CA PRO A 224 -4.95 1.86 18.22
C PRO A 224 -4.22 0.73 18.95
N GLN A 225 -4.81 0.20 20.02
CA GLN A 225 -4.28 -1.01 20.64
C GLN A 225 -4.28 -2.08 19.55
N ALA A 226 -3.10 -2.66 19.27
CA ALA A 226 -3.01 -3.78 18.34
C ALA A 226 -4.00 -4.84 18.82
N GLN A 227 -5.08 -5.03 18.07
CA GLN A 227 -6.00 -6.13 18.32
C GLN A 227 -5.20 -7.40 18.05
N THR A 228 -4.69 -8.00 19.12
CA THR A 228 -4.22 -9.37 19.12
C THR A 228 -5.40 -10.22 18.68
N ARG A 229 -5.38 -10.64 17.42
CA ARG A 229 -6.18 -11.75 16.92
C ARG A 229 -5.26 -12.93 16.72
#